data_AF-A0A7J4PGD5-F1
#
_entry.id   AF-A0A7J4PGD5-F1
#
_cell.length_a   1.000
_cell.length_b   1.000
_cell.length_c   1.000
_cell.angle_alpha   90.00
_cell.angle_beta   90.00
_cell.angle_gamma   90.00
#
_symmetry.space_group_name_H-M   'P 1'
#
loop_
_entity.id
_entity.type
_entity.pdbx_description
1 polymer ?
#
loop_
_entity_poly.entity_id
_entity_poly.type
_entity_poly.pdbx_seq_one_letter_code
_entity_poly.pdbx_strand_id
1 'polypeptide(L)'
;MEYLKDLDGKKALIVTDEALRRLGFPDRVAGLLKESSIESKVFDGVKPDPSSIEVEKGVKVAKEFQPDWIVGLGGGSSMDTAKAVW
;
A
#
# COMPACT_ATOMS: atom_id res chain seq x y z
N MET A 1 -9.85 -11.26 1.93
CA MET A 1 -9.89 -9.88 1.39
C MET A 1 -11.24 -9.21 1.63
N GLU A 2 -12.34 -9.93 1.92
CA GLU A 2 -13.64 -9.29 2.17
C GLU A 2 -13.65 -8.35 3.38
N TYR A 3 -12.85 -8.64 4.41
CA TYR A 3 -12.64 -7.79 5.58
C TYR A 3 -12.11 -6.38 5.27
N LEU A 4 -11.55 -6.13 4.08
CA LEU A 4 -11.22 -4.77 3.65
C LEU A 4 -12.45 -3.88 3.56
N LYS A 5 -13.63 -4.49 3.40
CA LYS A 5 -14.90 -3.77 3.32
C LYS A 5 -15.41 -3.28 4.68
N ASP A 6 -14.89 -3.84 5.76
CA ASP A 6 -15.33 -3.55 7.12
C ASP A 6 -14.37 -2.58 7.85
N LEU A 7 -13.39 -2.03 7.13
CA LEU A 7 -12.42 -1.08 7.70
C LEU A 7 -13.04 0.33 7.81
N ASP A 8 -12.85 0.95 8.97
CA ASP A 8 -13.14 2.36 9.17
C ASP A 8 -11.95 3.21 8.71
N GLY A 9 -12.21 4.29 7.95
CA GLY A 9 -11.17 5.20 7.51
C GLY A 9 -11.60 5.96 6.25
N LYS A 10 -10.73 6.84 5.76
CA LYS A 10 -10.96 7.62 4.54
C LYS A 10 -9.92 7.33 3.48
N LYS A 11 -8.68 7.02 3.89
CA LYS A 11 -7.55 6.88 2.97
C LYS A 11 -6.69 5.66 3.28
N ALA A 12 -6.29 4.92 2.26
CA ALA A 12 -5.36 3.80 2.37
C ALA A 12 -4.20 3.94 1.37
N LEU A 13 -2.97 3.74 1.83
CA LEU A 13 -1.81 3.61 0.97
C LEU A 13 -1.42 2.14 0.85
N ILE A 14 -1.49 1.61 -0.37
CA ILE A 14 -1.11 0.24 -0.70
C ILE A 14 0.37 0.23 -1.07
N VAL A 15 1.19 -0.48 -0.31
CA VAL A 15 2.64 -0.62 -0.50
C VAL A 15 2.93 -2.00 -1.09
N THR A 16 3.53 -2.03 -2.28
CA THR A 16 3.72 -3.25 -3.07
C THR A 16 4.92 -3.16 -4.00
N ASP A 17 5.16 -4.20 -4.78
CA ASP A 17 6.20 -4.25 -5.80
C ASP A 17 5.62 -4.15 -7.23
N GLU A 18 6.50 -3.85 -8.18
CA GLU A 18 6.14 -3.67 -9.59
C GLU A 18 5.57 -4.96 -10.22
N ALA A 19 6.00 -6.13 -9.75
CA ALA A 19 5.51 -7.40 -10.30
C ALA A 19 4.02 -7.60 -9.98
N LEU A 20 3.62 -7.36 -8.74
CA LEU A 20 2.20 -7.42 -8.34
C LEU A 20 1.38 -6.29 -8.97
N ARG A 21 1.96 -5.09 -9.14
CA ARG A 21 1.32 -4.02 -9.90
C ARG A 21 0.97 -4.46 -11.31
N ARG A 22 1.93 -5.04 -12.05
CA ARG A 22 1.72 -5.52 -13.42
C ARG A 22 0.66 -6.63 -13.51
N LEU A 23 0.49 -7.40 -12.44
CA LEU A 23 -0.56 -8.44 -12.34
C LEU A 23 -1.93 -7.90 -11.90
N GLY A 24 -2.05 -6.60 -11.57
CA GLY A 24 -3.32 -5.97 -11.21
C GLY A 24 -3.82 -6.25 -9.80
N PHE A 25 -3.02 -6.89 -8.94
CA PHE A 25 -3.43 -7.16 -7.55
C PHE A 25 -3.71 -5.89 -6.72
N PRO A 26 -2.88 -4.83 -6.79
CA PRO A 26 -3.14 -3.60 -6.05
C PRO A 26 -4.46 -2.93 -6.46
N ASP A 27 -4.84 -3.02 -7.74
CA ASP A 27 -6.10 -2.46 -8.25
C ASP A 27 -7.32 -3.22 -7.68
N ARG A 28 -7.21 -4.54 -7.54
CA ARG A 28 -8.25 -5.34 -6.87
C ARG A 28 -8.43 -4.94 -5.41
N VAL A 29 -7.33 -4.72 -4.68
CA VAL A 29 -7.37 -4.26 -3.29
C VAL A 29 -7.97 -2.85 -3.20
N ALA A 30 -7.54 -1.92 -4.05
CA ALA A 30 -8.11 -0.57 -4.14
C ALA A 30 -9.60 -0.59 -4.48
N GLY A 31 -10.05 -1.50 -5.34
CA GLY A 31 -11.47 -1.69 -5.68
C GLY A 31 -12.30 -2.09 -4.46
N LEU A 32 -11.82 -3.05 -3.66
CA LEU A 32 -12.51 -3.47 -2.44
C LEU A 32 -12.56 -2.37 -1.37
N LEU A 33 -11.47 -1.62 -1.19
CA LEU A 33 -11.42 -0.48 -0.27
C LEU A 33 -12.37 0.65 -0.72
N LYS A 34 -12.50 0.86 -2.03
CA LYS A 34 -13.42 1.83 -2.60
C LYS A 34 -14.88 1.49 -2.32
N GLU A 35 -15.25 0.20 -2.26
CA GLU A 35 -16.61 -0.21 -1.85
C GLU A 35 -16.96 0.28 -0.43
N SER A 36 -15.94 0.53 0.40
CA SER A 36 -16.08 1.10 1.76
C SER A 36 -15.73 2.57 1.84
N SER A 37 -15.77 3.26 0.69
CA SER A 37 -15.49 4.70 0.59
C SER A 37 -14.07 5.10 1.03
N ILE A 38 -13.12 4.16 1.04
CA ILE A 38 -11.71 4.43 1.33
C ILE A 38 -10.98 4.77 0.01
N GLU A 39 -10.57 6.02 -0.12
CA GLU A 39 -9.71 6.47 -1.21
C GLU A 39 -8.34 5.78 -1.09
N SER A 40 -7.87 5.19 -2.19
CA SER A 40 -6.62 4.41 -2.16
C SER A 40 -5.56 5.00 -3.09
N LYS A 41 -4.31 5.03 -2.62
CA LYS A 41 -3.12 5.32 -3.43
C LYS A 41 -2.21 4.10 -3.44
N VAL A 42 -1.49 3.87 -4.54
CA VAL A 42 -0.54 2.75 -4.66
C VAL A 42 0.88 3.30 -4.71
N PHE A 43 1.76 2.70 -3.92
CA PHE A 43 3.21 2.82 -4.02
C PHE A 43 3.78 1.44 -4.37
N ASP A 44 4.25 1.30 -5.60
CA ASP A 44 4.78 0.08 -6.20
C ASP A 44 6.31 0.07 -6.34
N GLY A 45 6.98 0.99 -5.62
CA GLY A 45 8.42 1.19 -5.68
C GLY A 45 9.25 0.21 -4.84
N VAL A 46 8.64 -0.82 -4.24
CA VAL A 46 9.37 -1.80 -3.42
C VAL A 46 10.21 -2.72 -4.31
N LYS A 47 11.46 -2.92 -3.88
CA LYS A 47 12.40 -3.88 -4.48
C LYS A 47 12.72 -5.01 -3.51
N PRO A 48 13.21 -6.17 -4.00
CA PRO A 48 13.82 -7.18 -3.14
C PRO A 48 14.95 -6.56 -2.31
N ASP A 49 15.02 -6.89 -1.03
CA ASP A 49 15.96 -6.32 -0.05
C ASP A 49 15.95 -4.77 -0.05
N PRO A 50 14.83 -4.16 0.39
CA PRO A 50 14.60 -2.74 0.22
C PRO A 50 15.60 -1.92 1.04
N SER A 51 16.22 -0.93 0.41
CA SER A 51 17.10 0.01 1.10
C SER A 51 16.29 1.12 1.79
N SER A 52 16.97 1.95 2.59
CA SER A 52 16.35 3.13 3.18
C SER A 52 15.75 4.09 2.13
N ILE A 53 16.27 4.09 0.90
CA ILE A 53 15.79 4.95 -0.18
C ILE A 53 14.36 4.58 -0.60
N GLU A 54 14.05 3.28 -0.71
CA GLU A 54 12.71 2.82 -1.05
C GLU A 54 11.70 3.15 0.06
N VAL A 55 12.11 2.98 1.32
CA VAL A 55 11.32 3.36 2.49
C VAL A 55 11.05 4.86 2.49
N GLU A 56 12.07 5.71 2.29
CA GLU A 56 11.93 7.17 2.27
C GLU A 56 10.95 7.65 1.18
N LYS A 57 10.96 7.00 0.00
CA LYS A 57 9.98 7.28 -1.06
C LYS A 57 8.57 6.92 -0.61
N GLY A 58 8.39 5.75 0.01
CA GLY A 58 7.10 5.35 0.59
C GLY A 58 6.61 6.32 1.66
N VAL A 59 7.49 6.74 2.58
CA VAL A 59 7.21 7.72 3.64
C VAL A 59 6.80 9.06 3.04
N LYS A 60 7.47 9.52 1.98
CA LYS A 60 7.09 10.76 1.29
C LYS A 60 5.67 10.67 0.72
N VAL A 61 5.34 9.55 0.08
CA VAL A 61 3.99 9.31 -0.46
C VAL A 61 2.96 9.28 0.67
N ALA A 62 3.26 8.62 1.79
CA ALA A 62 2.38 8.56 2.96
C ALA A 62 2.16 9.96 3.57
N LYS A 63 3.22 10.75 3.74
CA LYS A 63 3.13 12.12 4.27
C LYS A 63 2.30 13.04 3.37
N GLU A 64 2.43 12.92 2.05
CA GLU A 64 1.64 13.73 1.12
C GLU A 64 0.17 13.28 1.07
N PHE A 65 -0.07 11.97 1.12
CA PHE A 65 -1.41 11.41 0.98
C PHE A 65 -2.23 11.43 2.28
N GLN A 66 -1.55 11.35 3.43
CA GLN A 66 -2.12 11.26 4.78
C GLN A 66 -3.11 10.08 4.91
N PRO A 67 -2.64 8.82 4.73
CA PRO A 67 -3.51 7.65 4.86
C PRO A 67 -3.87 7.35 6.31
N ASP A 68 -5.08 6.85 6.53
CA ASP A 68 -5.50 6.22 7.79
C ASP A 68 -5.06 4.75 7.86
N TRP A 69 -4.67 4.15 6.73
CA TRP A 69 -4.24 2.76 6.63
C TRP A 69 -3.03 2.60 5.70
N ILE A 70 -2.06 1.78 6.12
CA ILE A 70 -1.06 1.21 5.22
C ILE A 70 -1.39 -0.25 4.96
N VAL A 71 -1.50 -0.62 3.69
CA VAL A 71 -1.76 -2.00 3.26
C VAL A 71 -0.50 -2.54 2.59
N GLY A 72 0.26 -3.37 3.31
CA GLY A 72 1.37 -4.12 2.73
C GLY A 72 0.86 -5.26 1.85
N LEU A 73 1.22 -5.27 0.57
CA LEU A 73 0.80 -6.28 -0.40
C LEU A 73 2.01 -6.88 -1.12
N GLY A 74 2.34 -8.14 -0.79
CA GLY A 74 3.38 -8.91 -1.44
C GLY A 74 4.19 -9.76 -0.47
N GLY A 75 5.45 -10.01 -0.79
CA GLY A 75 6.37 -10.76 0.06
C GLY A 75 6.92 -9.95 1.24
N GLY A 76 7.93 -10.51 1.91
CA GLY A 76 8.56 -9.90 3.10
C GLY A 76 9.03 -8.46 2.87
N SER A 77 9.68 -8.17 1.74
CA SER A 77 10.14 -6.82 1.39
C SER A 77 9.01 -5.78 1.34
N SER A 78 7.86 -6.11 0.78
CA SER A 78 6.69 -5.21 0.72
C SER A 78 6.07 -5.00 2.09
N MET A 79 5.97 -6.06 2.89
CA MET A 79 5.49 -5.98 4.28
C MET A 79 6.42 -5.20 5.20
N ASP A 80 7.73 -5.37 5.08
CA ASP A 80 8.70 -4.68 5.92
C ASP A 80 8.83 -3.20 5.52
N THR A 81 8.77 -2.90 4.22
CA THR A 81 8.67 -1.51 3.75
C THR A 81 7.37 -0.87 4.27
N ALA A 82 6.23 -1.57 4.19
CA ALA A 82 4.96 -1.07 4.70
C ALA A 82 5.02 -0.71 6.19
N LYS A 83 5.61 -1.58 7.03
CA LYS A 83 5.81 -1.30 8.46
C LYS A 83 6.71 -0.09 8.71
N ALA A 84 7.76 0.08 7.91
CA ALA A 84 8.71 1.19 8.07
C ALA A 84 8.15 2.54 7.57
N VAL A 85 7.12 2.51 6.71
CA VAL A 85 6.45 3.71 6.19
C VAL A 85 5.43 4.29 7.18
N TRP A 86 4.86 3.45 8.05
CA TRP A 86 3.88 3.85 9.07
C TRP A 86 4.54 4.59 10.24
#